data_AF-A0A392VY77-F1
#
_entry.id   AF-A0A392VY77-F1
#
_cell.length_a   1.000
_cell.length_b   1.000
_cell.length_c   1.000
_cell.angle_alpha   90.00
_cell.angle_beta   90.00
_cell.angle_gamma   90.00
#
_symmetry.space_group_name_H-M   'P 1'
#
loop_
_entity.id
_entity.type
_entity.pdbx_description
1 polymer ?
#
loop_
_entity_poly.entity_id
_entity_poly.type
_entity_poly.pdbx_seq_one_letter_code
_entity_poly.pdbx_strand_id
1 'polypeptide(L)' 'FIFGLVKMDFSKVVPPIFDGEGYDLWTVRMKAFLDALDLWEVVEDDYNVSSLPEDSTVSR' A
#
# COMPACT_ATOMS: atom_id res chain seq x y z
N PHE A 1 -7.15 17.45 14.72
CA PHE A 1 -6.78 16.54 13.62
C PHE A 1 -8.04 15.86 13.12
N ILE A 2 -8.58 16.31 11.99
CA ILE A 2 -9.82 15.77 11.42
C ILE A 2 -9.43 14.62 10.49
N PHE A 3 -9.23 13.42 11.05
CA PHE A 3 -9.09 12.16 10.30
C PHE A 3 -10.31 11.25 10.51
N GLY A 4 -11.47 11.82 10.87
CA GLY A 4 -12.57 11.06 11.46
C GLY A 4 -13.86 10.92 10.64
N LEU A 5 -14.02 11.55 9.47
CA LEU A 5 -15.35 11.62 8.86
C LEU A 5 -15.29 11.70 7.33
N VAL A 6 -14.84 10.62 6.68
CA VAL A 6 -15.64 9.92 5.65
C VAL A 6 -15.08 8.51 5.58
N LYS A 7 -15.82 7.53 6.11
CA LYS A 7 -15.63 6.13 5.70
C LYS A 7 -15.99 6.07 4.22
N MET A 8 -14.99 6.12 3.34
CA MET A 8 -15.22 5.99 1.91
C MET A 8 -15.85 4.62 1.67
N ASP A 9 -16.98 4.59 0.97
CA ASP A 9 -17.53 3.32 0.49
C ASP A 9 -16.55 2.78 -0.56
N PHE A 10 -15.65 1.89 -0.13
CA PHE A 10 -14.67 1.21 -0.99
C PHE A 10 -15.30 0.55 -2.21
N SER A 11 -16.59 0.18 -2.13
CA SER A 11 -17.37 -0.35 -3.24
C SER A 11 -17.60 0.65 -4.39
N LYS A 12 -17.41 1.95 -4.15
CA LYS A 12 -17.60 3.03 -5.12
C LYS A 12 -16.30 3.65 -5.63
N VAL A 13 -15.16 3.31 -5.02
CA VAL A 13 -13.85 3.85 -5.42
C VAL A 13 -13.16 2.86 -6.35
N VAL A 14 -12.90 3.28 -7.59
CA VAL A 14 -12.23 2.44 -8.58
C VAL A 14 -10.72 2.65 -8.47
N PRO A 15 -9.91 1.59 -8.30
CA PRO A 15 -8.46 1.72 -8.22
C PRO A 15 -7.88 2.20 -9.56
N PRO A 16 -6.79 2.99 -9.53
CA PRO A 16 -6.12 3.41 -10.75
C PRO A 16 -5.45 2.20 -11.43
N ILE A 17 -5.91 1.87 -12.63
CA ILE A 17 -5.36 0.79 -13.45
C ILE A 17 -4.10 1.30 -14.15
N PHE A 18 -3.04 0.48 -14.16
CA PHE A 18 -1.83 0.78 -14.91
C PHE A 18 -2.00 0.36 -16.37
N ASP A 19 -1.76 1.29 -17.29
CA ASP A 19 -1.87 1.07 -18.74
C ASP A 19 -0.55 0.68 -19.40
N GLY A 20 0.55 0.63 -18.64
CA GLY A 20 1.89 0.31 -19.14
C GLY A 20 2.77 1.54 -19.38
N GLU A 21 2.22 2.76 -19.30
CA GLU A 21 2.94 4.00 -19.54
C GLU A 21 2.85 4.95 -18.33
N GLY A 22 3.77 5.92 -18.24
CA GLY A 22 3.69 6.95 -17.19
C GLY A 22 3.72 6.42 -15.76
N TYR A 23 4.58 5.44 -15.48
CA TYR A 23 4.69 4.78 -14.17
C TYR A 23 4.79 5.75 -12.99
N ASP A 24 5.52 6.86 -13.13
CA ASP A 24 5.64 7.88 -12.09
C ASP A 24 4.28 8.50 -11.74
N LEU A 25 3.47 8.82 -12.76
CA LEU A 25 2.14 9.38 -12.59
C LEU A 25 1.18 8.35 -12.00
N TRP A 26 1.24 7.10 -12.45
CA TRP A 26 0.45 6.01 -11.88
C TRP A 26 0.79 5.78 -10.40
N THR A 27 2.09 5.81 -10.05
CA THR A 27 2.56 5.65 -8.67
C THR A 27 2.02 6.76 -7.76
N VAL A 28 2.06 8.01 -8.22
CA VAL A 28 1.49 9.14 -7.45
C VAL A 28 -0.01 8.96 -7.23
N ARG A 29 -0.75 8.52 -8.26
CA ARG A 29 -2.20 8.25 -8.15
C ARG A 29 -2.50 7.09 -7.21
N MET A 30 -1.72 6.01 -7.29
CA MET A 30 -1.90 4.84 -6.43
C MET A 30 -1.61 5.16 -4.96
N LYS A 31 -0.54 5.92 -4.67
CA LYS A 31 -0.24 6.37 -3.31
C LYS A 31 -1.35 7.24 -2.73
N ALA A 32 -1.81 8.24 -3.49
CA ALA A 32 -2.91 9.10 -3.04
C ALA A 32 -4.22 8.32 -2.82
N PHE A 33 -4.50 7.30 -3.64
CA PHE A 33 -5.65 6.42 -3.47
C PHE A 33 -5.58 5.63 -2.15
N LEU A 34 -4.42 5.04 -1.83
CA LEU A 34 -4.24 4.27 -0.59
C LEU A 34 -4.26 5.16 0.66
N ASP A 35 -3.66 6.34 0.59
CA ASP A 35 -3.65 7.34 1.66
C ASP A 35 -5.06 7.86 1.97
N ALA A 36 -5.85 8.21 0.92
CA ALA A 36 -7.23 8.65 1.09
C ALA A 36 -8.17 7.58 1.67
N LEU A 37 -7.77 6.31 1.59
CA LEU A 37 -8.51 5.18 2.11
C LEU A 37 -8.02 4.72 3.49
N ASP A 38 -7.02 5.40 4.07
CA ASP A 38 -6.34 4.99 5.30
C ASP A 38 -5.79 3.55 5.22
N LEU A 39 -5.52 3.07 4.00
CA LEU A 39 -4.98 1.74 3.74
C LEU A 39 -3.46 1.74 3.76
N TRP A 40 -2.82 2.90 3.63
CA TRP A 40 -1.37 3.02 3.67
C TRP A 40 -0.81 2.58 5.03
N GLU A 41 -1.43 3.03 6.12
CA GLU A 41 -1.06 2.62 7.48
C GLU A 41 -1.22 1.11 7.69
N VAL A 42 -2.29 0.50 7.16
CA VAL A 42 -2.51 -0.97 7.26
C VAL A 42 -1.46 -1.76 6.48
N VAL A 43 -1.05 -1.27 5.30
CA VAL A 43 0.00 -1.93 4.49
C VAL A 43 1.38 -1.80 5.15
N GLU A 44 1.68 -0.69 5.83
CA GLU A 44 2.94 -0.51 6.56
C GLU A 44 2.97 -1.32 7.87
N ASP A 45 1.89 -1.32 8.67
CA ASP A 45 1.87 -2.03 9.96
C ASP A 45 1.88 -3.56 9.80
N ASP A 46 1.28 -4.09 8.72
CA ASP A 46 1.32 -5.53 8.40
C ASP A 46 2.61 -5.94 7.67
N TYR A 47 3.48 -4.97 7.34
CA TYR A 47 4.88 -5.21 6.97
C TYR A 47 5.73 -5.45 8.21
N ASN A 48 5.24 -6.26 9.14
CA ASN A 48 6.12 -7.04 9.99
C ASN A 48 6.71 -8.11 9.07
N VAL A 49 7.75 -7.73 8.34
CA VAL A 49 8.66 -8.66 7.68
C VAL A 49 9.07 -9.58 8.80
N SER A 50 8.38 -10.71 8.93
CA SER A 50 8.88 -11.85 9.68
C SER A 50 10.23 -12.05 9.06
N SER A 51 11.27 -11.63 9.80
CA SER A 51 12.63 -11.50 9.34
C SER A 51 12.88 -12.68 8.44
N LEU A 52 13.06 -12.42 7.14
CA LEU A 52 13.42 -13.47 6.19
C LEU A 52 14.54 -14.22 6.89
N PRO A 53 14.37 -15.51 7.24
CA PRO A 53 15.23 -16.16 8.22
C PRO A 53 16.66 -15.95 7.75
N GLU A 54 17.40 -15.14 8.52
CA GLU A 54 18.79 -14.82 8.23
C GLU A 54 19.52 -16.14 8.23
N ASP A 55 19.84 -16.59 7.01
CA ASP A 55 20.78 -17.63 6.70
C ASP A 55 20.66 -18.89 7.58
N SER A 56 19.93 -19.90 7.10
CA SER A 56 20.17 -21.26 7.58
C SER A 56 21.46 -21.80 6.95
N THR A 57 22.56 -21.25 7.46
CA THR A 57 23.84 -21.91 7.75
C THR A 57 24.57 -22.55 6.59
N VAL A 58 25.73 -21.97 6.29
CA VAL A 58 26.94 -22.71 5.94
C VAL A 58 26.97 -24.09 6.63
N SER A 59 26.85 -25.17 5.86
CA SER A 59 27.18 -26.51 6.34
C SER A 59 28.14 -27.17 5.36
N ARG A 60 29.42 -26.91 5.66
CA ARG A 60 30.65 -27.68 5.44
C ARG A 60 30.96 -28.25 4.05
#